data_AF-A0A0F9RZI4-F1
#
_entry.id   AF-A0A0F9RZI4-F1
#
_cell.length_a   1.000
_cell.length_b   1.000
_cell.length_c   1.000
_cell.angle_alpha   90.00
_cell.angle_beta   90.00
_cell.angle_gamma   90.00
#
_symmetry.space_group_name_H-M   'P 1'
#
loop_
_entity.id
_entity.type
_entity.pdbx_description
1 polymer ?
#
loop_
_entity_poly.entity_id
_entity_poly.type
_entity_poly.pdbx_seq_one_letter_code
_entity_poly.pdbx_strand_id
1 'polypeptide(L)'
;MQHRNQTDLEQANFTSTVKAMKTPEGYILAAGATVPADASTGYAPGCLFIHTDGSALGVFYVNDGTKASSNFNTFMSVDGAVMADPSAFAFGTLVGTKFGSATNQKIGFWNKTPVVQPSGADQDALATTSATQSSPWGFASQAQADDIAATVNAIRTALVNCGIIKGSA
;
A
#
# COMPACT_ATOMS: atom_id res chain seq x y z
N MET A 1 9.13 20.49 -46.86
CA MET A 1 10.16 20.90 -45.89
C MET A 1 9.78 20.30 -44.54
N GLN A 2 10.38 19.18 -44.14
CA GLN A 2 10.25 18.77 -42.74
C GLN A 2 10.87 19.87 -41.88
N HIS A 3 10.15 20.30 -40.85
CA HIS A 3 10.60 21.36 -39.96
C HIS A 3 11.87 20.85 -39.30
N ARG A 4 13.03 21.47 -39.57
CA ARG A 4 14.34 21.01 -39.08
C ARG A 4 14.32 20.75 -37.57
N ASN A 5 13.57 21.56 -36.82
CA ASN A 5 13.35 21.40 -35.39
C ASN A 5 12.75 20.03 -34.98
N GLN A 6 11.92 19.42 -35.82
CA GLN A 6 11.38 18.09 -35.54
C GLN A 6 12.45 17.01 -35.72
N THR A 7 13.15 17.03 -36.86
CA THR A 7 14.24 16.07 -37.14
C THR A 7 15.39 16.21 -36.13
N ASP A 8 15.68 17.44 -35.69
CA ASP A 8 16.75 17.72 -34.72
C ASP A 8 16.38 17.24 -33.30
N LEU A 9 15.10 17.29 -32.92
CA LEU A 9 14.61 16.74 -31.65
C LEU A 9 14.56 15.21 -31.67
N GLU A 10 14.22 14.61 -32.82
CA GLU A 10 14.20 13.15 -33.01
C GLU A 10 15.62 12.55 -33.01
N GLN A 11 16.64 13.30 -33.44
CA GLN A 11 18.05 12.89 -33.43
C GLN A 11 18.80 13.30 -32.15
N ALA A 12 18.12 13.89 -31.17
CA ALA A 12 18.72 14.30 -29.91
C ALA A 12 19.11 13.08 -29.06
N ASN A 13 20.37 12.66 -29.17
CA ASN A 13 20.94 11.60 -28.35
C ASN A 13 21.23 12.11 -26.94
N PHE A 14 20.30 11.92 -26.01
CA PHE A 14 20.51 12.21 -24.60
C PHE A 14 21.32 11.08 -23.96
N THR A 15 22.64 11.26 -23.88
CA THR A 15 23.58 10.17 -23.57
C THR A 15 23.73 9.83 -22.09
N SER A 16 23.18 10.61 -21.14
CA SER A 16 23.09 10.19 -19.73
C SER A 16 22.34 11.15 -18.80
N THR A 17 22.19 12.43 -19.17
CA THR A 17 21.45 13.42 -18.37
C THR A 17 20.56 14.26 -19.27
N VAL A 18 19.31 14.43 -18.85
CA VAL A 18 18.33 15.32 -19.46
C VAL A 18 18.00 16.41 -18.44
N LYS A 19 18.03 17.67 -18.87
CA LYS A 19 17.39 18.78 -18.17
C LYS A 19 16.53 19.50 -19.18
N ALA A 20 15.22 19.48 -18.97
CA ALA A 20 14.26 20.00 -19.93
C ALA A 20 13.33 20.99 -19.23
N MET A 21 12.72 21.87 -20.03
CA MET A 21 11.70 22.82 -19.58
C MET A 21 12.20 23.73 -18.45
N LYS A 22 13.04 24.70 -18.80
CA LYS A 22 13.56 25.68 -17.86
C LYS A 22 12.56 26.83 -17.68
N THR A 23 12.22 27.14 -16.43
CA THR A 23 11.43 28.31 -16.04
C THR A 23 12.32 29.30 -15.28
N PRO A 24 11.80 30.49 -14.90
CA PRO A 24 12.47 31.36 -13.94
C PRO A 24 12.75 30.67 -12.60
N GLU A 25 11.94 29.66 -12.22
CA GLU A 25 12.09 28.86 -11.00
C GLU A 25 13.02 27.65 -11.17
N GLY A 26 13.55 27.37 -12.38
CA GLY A 26 14.45 26.25 -12.64
C GLY A 26 13.89 25.22 -13.62
N TYR A 27 14.59 24.11 -13.78
CA TYR A 27 14.14 22.95 -14.54
C TYR A 27 13.02 22.26 -13.77
N ILE A 28 11.95 21.94 -14.47
CA ILE A 28 10.83 21.18 -13.92
C ILE A 28 10.91 19.69 -14.29
N LEU A 29 11.74 19.33 -15.27
CA LEU A 29 12.00 17.94 -15.64
C LEU A 29 13.50 17.70 -15.76
N ALA A 30 13.95 16.62 -15.13
CA ALA A 30 15.25 16.07 -15.35
C ALA A 30 15.20 14.54 -15.39
N ALA A 31 16.21 13.96 -16.02
CA ALA A 31 16.44 12.53 -15.97
C ALA A 31 17.94 12.28 -15.97
N GLY A 32 18.34 11.14 -15.45
CA GLY A 32 19.68 10.65 -15.62
C GLY A 32 20.00 9.50 -14.70
N ALA A 33 21.20 8.97 -14.88
CA ALA A 33 21.72 7.92 -14.01
C ALA A 33 22.08 8.44 -12.60
N THR A 34 21.98 9.74 -12.35
CA THR A 34 22.26 10.34 -11.03
C THR A 34 21.21 11.38 -10.69
N VAL A 35 20.42 11.09 -9.65
CA VAL A 35 19.48 12.04 -9.03
C VAL A 35 20.24 13.30 -8.60
N PRO A 36 19.75 14.52 -8.90
CA PRO A 36 20.42 15.74 -8.49
C PRO A 36 20.54 15.82 -6.98
N ALA A 37 21.71 16.23 -6.50
CA ALA A 37 21.97 16.35 -5.07
C ALA A 37 21.07 17.40 -4.41
N ASP A 38 20.78 17.23 -3.13
CA ASP A 38 20.15 18.28 -2.33
C ASP A 38 20.99 19.57 -2.37
N ALA A 39 20.32 20.70 -2.24
CA ALA A 39 20.86 22.03 -2.48
C ALA A 39 21.34 22.30 -3.93
N SER A 40 21.14 21.38 -4.88
CA SER A 40 21.45 21.64 -6.28
C SER A 40 20.63 22.81 -6.77
N THR A 41 21.33 23.74 -7.42
CA THR A 41 20.69 24.91 -8.00
C THR A 41 20.06 24.57 -9.34
N GLY A 42 18.98 25.25 -9.65
CA GLY A 42 18.39 25.26 -10.98
C GLY A 42 17.31 24.21 -11.18
N TYR A 43 16.83 23.53 -10.14
CA TYR A 43 15.64 22.67 -10.20
C TYR A 43 14.50 23.37 -9.47
N ALA A 44 13.37 23.56 -10.15
CA ALA A 44 12.21 24.20 -9.53
C ALA A 44 11.65 23.33 -8.40
N PRO A 45 11.01 23.93 -7.37
CA PRO A 45 10.09 23.19 -6.52
C PRO A 45 9.12 22.36 -7.38
N GLY A 46 8.91 21.11 -7.02
CA GLY A 46 8.12 20.14 -7.78
C GLY A 46 8.83 19.52 -8.99
N CYS A 47 10.12 19.80 -9.22
CA CYS A 47 10.85 19.18 -10.34
C CYS A 47 10.76 17.66 -10.25
N LEU A 48 10.36 17.04 -11.35
CA LEU A 48 10.40 15.59 -11.50
C LEU A 48 11.78 15.16 -11.96
N PHE A 49 12.34 14.16 -11.30
CA PHE A 49 13.54 13.48 -11.74
C PHE A 49 13.28 12.01 -12.04
N ILE A 50 13.68 11.57 -13.23
CA ILE A 50 13.62 10.16 -13.64
C ILE A 50 15.01 9.56 -13.48
N HIS A 51 15.13 8.58 -12.57
CA HIS A 51 16.36 7.83 -12.36
C HIS A 51 16.46 6.71 -13.38
N THR A 52 17.48 6.76 -14.22
CA THR A 52 17.61 5.87 -15.39
C THR A 52 18.73 4.83 -15.23
N ASP A 53 19.21 4.60 -14.01
CA ASP A 53 20.31 3.70 -13.72
C ASP A 53 19.92 2.20 -13.74
N GLY A 54 18.61 1.90 -13.84
CA GLY A 54 18.06 0.54 -13.86
C GLY A 54 17.84 -0.08 -12.48
N SER A 55 17.94 0.71 -11.41
CA SER A 55 17.62 0.26 -10.04
C SER A 55 16.12 -0.06 -9.85
N ALA A 56 15.81 -1.07 -9.04
CA ALA A 56 14.44 -1.61 -8.88
C ALA A 56 13.50 -0.74 -8.02
N LEU A 57 14.02 0.28 -7.34
CA LEU A 57 13.28 1.14 -6.41
C LEU A 57 13.63 2.62 -6.69
N GLY A 58 12.66 3.50 -6.47
CA GLY A 58 12.92 4.95 -6.57
C GLY A 58 13.25 5.41 -7.99
N VAL A 59 12.42 5.04 -8.96
CA VAL A 59 12.59 5.48 -10.36
C VAL A 59 12.21 6.96 -10.56
N PHE A 60 11.33 7.48 -9.70
CA PHE A 60 10.84 8.85 -9.78
C PHE A 60 11.10 9.58 -8.48
N TYR A 61 11.62 10.80 -8.59
CA TYR A 61 11.80 11.72 -7.47
C TYR A 61 11.12 13.05 -7.76
N VAL A 62 10.70 13.75 -6.71
CA VAL A 62 10.13 15.09 -6.77
C VAL A 62 10.96 16.01 -5.88
N ASN A 63 11.36 17.16 -6.43
CA ASN A 63 11.99 18.22 -5.66
C ASN A 63 10.97 18.87 -4.71
N ASP A 64 11.12 18.71 -3.41
CA ASP A 64 10.34 19.39 -2.36
C ASP A 64 11.03 20.68 -1.86
N GLY A 65 12.17 21.04 -2.48
CA GLY A 65 12.99 22.19 -2.16
C GLY A 65 12.74 23.41 -3.06
N THR A 66 13.66 24.36 -3.02
CA THR A 66 13.60 25.59 -3.83
C THR A 66 14.53 25.53 -5.05
N LYS A 67 14.39 26.49 -5.97
CA LYS A 67 15.33 26.67 -7.10
C LYS A 67 16.78 26.72 -6.67
N ALA A 68 17.06 27.49 -5.62
CA ALA A 68 18.41 27.72 -5.12
C ALA A 68 18.90 26.55 -4.25
N SER A 69 17.98 25.66 -3.86
CA SER A 69 18.28 24.55 -2.98
C SER A 69 17.25 23.42 -3.15
N SER A 70 17.48 22.49 -4.09
CA SER A 70 16.60 21.34 -4.31
C SER A 70 16.62 20.33 -3.14
N ASN A 71 15.61 19.45 -3.09
CA ASN A 71 15.43 18.34 -2.16
C ASN A 71 14.62 17.23 -2.85
N PHE A 72 15.25 16.25 -3.51
CA PHE A 72 14.54 15.27 -4.34
C PHE A 72 14.10 14.03 -3.53
N ASN A 73 12.81 13.92 -3.23
CA ASN A 73 12.20 12.80 -2.49
C ASN A 73 11.58 11.77 -3.43
N THR A 74 11.57 10.48 -3.08
CA THR A 74 10.93 9.44 -3.91
C THR A 74 9.43 9.70 -4.03
N PHE A 75 8.93 9.69 -5.27
CA PHE A 75 7.51 9.91 -5.55
C PHE A 75 6.65 8.69 -5.17
N MET A 76 7.12 7.44 -5.41
CA MET A 76 6.58 6.21 -4.77
C MET A 76 7.27 4.89 -5.20
N SER A 77 7.22 3.89 -4.32
CA SER A 77 6.79 2.48 -4.55
C SER A 77 7.73 1.42 -3.94
N VAL A 78 7.15 0.50 -3.16
CA VAL A 78 7.84 -0.66 -2.57
C VAL A 78 7.08 -1.94 -2.94
N ASP A 79 7.73 -2.87 -3.63
CA ASP A 79 7.13 -4.12 -4.14
C ASP A 79 7.26 -5.29 -3.14
N GLY A 80 7.10 -4.98 -1.85
CA GLY A 80 7.27 -5.93 -0.75
C GLY A 80 8.07 -5.33 0.39
N ALA A 81 7.38 -4.75 1.37
CA ALA A 81 8.00 -4.24 2.58
C ALA A 81 8.18 -5.38 3.60
N VAL A 82 9.43 -5.69 3.95
CA VAL A 82 9.77 -6.59 5.07
C VAL A 82 10.34 -5.74 6.20
N MET A 83 9.77 -5.85 7.40
CA MET A 83 10.29 -5.20 8.61
C MET A 83 11.16 -6.21 9.37
N ALA A 84 12.46 -5.94 9.49
CA ALA A 84 13.43 -6.89 10.05
C ALA A 84 13.40 -6.96 11.59
N ASP A 85 13.24 -5.82 12.25
CA ASP A 85 13.08 -5.68 13.69
C ASP A 85 11.60 -5.50 14.06
N PRO A 86 11.18 -5.72 15.31
CA PRO A 86 9.81 -5.46 15.74
C PRO A 86 9.50 -3.96 15.71
N SER A 87 9.16 -3.45 14.54
CA SER A 87 8.65 -2.10 14.33
C SER A 87 7.13 -2.13 14.41
N ALA A 88 6.55 -1.19 15.15
CA ALA A 88 5.11 -0.97 15.11
C ALA A 88 4.70 -0.34 13.76
N PHE A 89 3.57 -0.79 13.23
CA PHE A 89 2.89 -0.08 12.15
C PHE A 89 2.04 1.04 12.76
N ALA A 90 2.58 2.26 12.79
CA ALA A 90 1.86 3.45 13.23
C ALA A 90 1.26 4.19 12.04
N PHE A 91 -0.04 4.49 12.11
CA PHE A 91 -0.76 5.20 11.06
C PHE A 91 -1.46 6.44 11.63
N GLY A 92 -1.72 7.43 10.77
CA GLY A 92 -2.48 8.61 11.16
C GLY A 92 -3.90 8.25 11.63
N THR A 93 -4.44 9.03 12.56
CA THR A 93 -5.70 8.69 13.25
C THR A 93 -6.97 9.16 12.56
N LEU A 94 -6.87 9.95 11.48
CA LEU A 94 -8.01 10.67 10.89
C LEU A 94 -8.89 9.83 9.95
N VAL A 95 -8.33 8.84 9.25
CA VAL A 95 -9.03 8.13 8.15
C VAL A 95 -9.00 6.60 8.32
N GLY A 96 -8.23 6.09 9.29
CA GLY A 96 -8.03 4.67 9.52
C GLY A 96 -7.10 4.01 8.48
N THR A 97 -6.76 2.74 8.72
CA THR A 97 -5.86 1.98 7.86
C THR A 97 -6.49 0.66 7.45
N LYS A 98 -6.31 0.28 6.19
CA LYS A 98 -6.74 -1.01 5.66
C LYS A 98 -5.54 -1.91 5.49
N PHE A 99 -5.66 -3.15 5.97
CA PHE A 99 -4.73 -4.22 5.65
C PHE A 99 -5.39 -5.11 4.60
N GLY A 100 -4.82 -5.10 3.41
CA GLY A 100 -5.45 -5.63 2.22
C GLY A 100 -6.43 -4.63 1.56
N SER A 101 -6.42 -4.61 0.24
CA SER A 101 -7.31 -3.89 -0.66
C SER A 101 -8.22 -4.82 -1.48
N ALA A 102 -7.96 -6.15 -1.47
CA ALA A 102 -8.78 -7.15 -2.15
C ALA A 102 -8.97 -8.42 -1.32
N THR A 103 -10.10 -9.11 -1.49
CA THR A 103 -10.44 -10.32 -0.71
C THR A 103 -9.52 -11.50 -1.01
N ASN A 104 -8.85 -11.49 -2.17
CA ASN A 104 -7.89 -12.50 -2.59
C ASN A 104 -6.44 -12.20 -2.13
N GLN A 105 -6.19 -11.02 -1.54
CA GLN A 105 -4.92 -10.77 -0.89
C GLN A 105 -4.84 -11.59 0.38
N LYS A 106 -3.68 -12.20 0.59
CA LYS A 106 -3.49 -13.14 1.66
C LYS A 106 -2.90 -12.44 2.87
N ILE A 107 -3.48 -12.68 4.03
CA ILE A 107 -2.99 -12.18 5.32
C ILE A 107 -2.69 -13.39 6.20
N GLY A 108 -1.55 -13.37 6.89
CA GLY A 108 -1.13 -14.45 7.78
C GLY A 108 -0.40 -13.90 9.00
N PHE A 109 -0.61 -14.55 10.14
CA PHE A 109 0.03 -14.23 11.41
C PHE A 109 0.88 -15.40 11.90
N TRP A 110 1.95 -15.13 12.64
CA TRP A 110 2.78 -16.16 13.30
C TRP A 110 3.31 -17.25 12.36
N ASN A 111 3.75 -16.87 11.16
CA ASN A 111 4.24 -17.79 10.13
C ASN A 111 3.19 -18.82 9.67
N LYS A 112 1.90 -18.56 9.86
CA LYS A 112 0.87 -19.33 9.16
C LYS A 112 0.83 -18.95 7.69
N THR A 113 0.59 -19.97 6.85
CA THR A 113 0.32 -19.80 5.42
C THR A 113 -0.74 -18.72 5.28
N PRO A 114 -0.42 -17.57 4.67
CA PRO A 114 -1.38 -16.49 4.51
C PRO A 114 -2.63 -17.00 3.78
N VAL A 115 -3.79 -16.66 4.30
CA VAL A 115 -5.09 -17.06 3.74
C VAL A 115 -5.79 -15.84 3.17
N VAL A 116 -6.62 -16.08 2.16
CA VAL A 116 -7.58 -15.07 1.67
C VAL A 116 -8.63 -14.79 2.75
N GLN A 117 -9.37 -13.69 2.61
CA GLN A 117 -10.50 -13.44 3.49
C GLN A 117 -11.47 -14.64 3.46
N PRO A 118 -11.87 -15.22 4.60
CA PRO A 118 -12.84 -16.31 4.64
C PRO A 118 -14.14 -15.90 3.95
N SER A 119 -14.50 -16.62 2.89
CA SER A 119 -15.74 -16.42 2.14
C SER A 119 -16.77 -17.44 2.61
N GLY A 120 -17.51 -17.09 3.67
CA GLY A 120 -18.64 -17.88 4.15
C GLY A 120 -19.67 -16.94 4.73
N ALA A 121 -20.76 -16.73 4.00
CA ALA A 121 -21.97 -16.10 4.50
C ALA A 121 -22.99 -17.15 4.97
N ASP A 122 -22.56 -18.40 5.13
CA ASP A 122 -23.43 -19.55 5.49
C ASP A 122 -23.89 -19.51 6.96
N GLN A 123 -23.61 -18.41 7.67
CA GLN A 123 -24.14 -18.16 9.00
C GLN A 123 -25.38 -17.30 8.83
N ASP A 124 -26.54 -17.84 9.18
CA ASP A 124 -27.74 -17.04 9.26
C ASP A 124 -27.52 -15.90 10.26
N ALA A 125 -28.13 -14.74 10.00
CA ALA A 125 -27.97 -13.61 10.90
C ALA A 125 -28.51 -14.00 12.30
N LEU A 126 -27.64 -14.00 13.31
CA LEU A 126 -28.03 -14.42 14.65
C LEU A 126 -29.14 -13.50 15.19
N ALA A 127 -30.35 -14.05 15.36
CA ALA A 127 -31.42 -13.37 16.07
C ALA A 127 -30.97 -13.08 17.52
N THR A 128 -31.11 -11.84 17.98
CA THR A 128 -30.70 -11.43 19.32
C THR A 128 -31.88 -11.49 20.30
N THR A 129 -32.06 -12.64 20.93
CA THR A 129 -32.95 -12.80 22.10
C THR A 129 -32.12 -12.63 23.36
N SER A 130 -32.56 -11.80 24.32
CA SER A 130 -31.87 -11.67 25.60
C SER A 130 -31.95 -12.97 26.41
N ALA A 131 -30.85 -13.34 27.06
CA ALA A 131 -30.83 -14.48 27.96
C ALA A 131 -31.78 -14.28 29.16
N THR A 132 -32.60 -15.29 29.46
CA THR A 132 -33.50 -15.29 30.63
C THR A 132 -33.29 -16.57 31.47
N GLN A 133 -33.61 -16.48 32.76
CA GLN A 133 -33.53 -17.62 33.71
C GLN A 133 -34.81 -18.49 33.72
N SER A 134 -35.79 -18.16 32.88
CA SER A 134 -37.07 -18.86 32.76
C SER A 134 -37.23 -19.38 31.35
N SER A 135 -37.76 -20.61 31.20
CA SER A 135 -37.95 -21.23 29.88
C SER A 135 -38.63 -20.26 28.89
N PRO A 136 -38.04 -20.05 27.70
CA PRO A 136 -36.83 -20.69 27.16
C PRO A 136 -35.56 -19.89 27.52
N TRP A 137 -34.50 -20.57 27.98
CA TRP A 137 -33.25 -20.03 28.57
C TRP A 137 -32.40 -19.10 27.66
N GLY A 138 -33.00 -18.08 27.08
CA GLY A 138 -32.32 -17.12 26.20
C GLY A 138 -32.37 -17.41 24.71
N PHE A 139 -32.98 -18.50 24.27
CA PHE A 139 -33.14 -18.83 22.86
C PHE A 139 -34.63 -18.97 22.52
N ALA A 140 -35.07 -18.37 21.43
CA ALA A 140 -36.43 -18.48 20.92
C ALA A 140 -36.71 -19.86 20.30
N SER A 141 -35.68 -20.57 19.84
CA SER A 141 -35.80 -21.91 19.25
C SER A 141 -34.49 -22.70 19.38
N GLN A 142 -34.57 -24.03 19.19
CA GLN A 142 -33.38 -24.87 19.04
C GLN A 142 -32.53 -24.43 17.83
N ALA A 143 -33.16 -24.03 16.73
CA ALA A 143 -32.46 -23.52 15.55
C ALA A 143 -31.57 -22.32 15.88
N GLN A 144 -32.04 -21.38 16.70
CA GLN A 144 -31.22 -20.25 17.14
C GLN A 144 -29.97 -20.72 17.92
N ALA A 145 -30.09 -21.75 18.76
CA ALA A 145 -28.94 -22.29 19.49
C ALA A 145 -27.95 -22.99 18.55
N ASP A 146 -28.44 -23.72 17.55
CA ASP A 146 -27.62 -24.38 16.53
C ASP A 146 -26.88 -23.37 15.64
N ASP A 147 -27.53 -22.26 15.26
CA ASP A 147 -26.94 -21.17 14.46
C ASP A 147 -25.80 -20.47 15.21
N ILE A 148 -25.95 -20.28 16.53
CA ILE A 148 -24.88 -19.74 17.39
C ILE A 148 -23.68 -20.68 17.38
N ALA A 149 -23.91 -21.99 17.57
CA ALA A 149 -22.85 -22.98 17.58
C ALA A 149 -22.12 -23.03 16.22
N ALA A 150 -22.86 -23.00 15.11
CA ALA A 150 -22.31 -22.94 13.76
C ALA A 150 -21.46 -21.67 13.56
N THR A 151 -21.97 -20.53 14.00
CA THR A 151 -21.29 -19.23 13.88
C THR A 151 -19.97 -19.20 14.64
N VAL A 152 -19.98 -19.63 15.91
CA VAL A 152 -18.78 -19.69 16.75
C VAL A 152 -17.73 -20.64 16.17
N ASN A 153 -18.15 -21.79 15.62
CA ASN A 153 -17.24 -22.75 14.99
C ASN A 153 -16.58 -22.19 13.71
N ALA A 154 -17.31 -21.41 12.93
CA ALA A 154 -16.72 -20.78 11.74
C ALA A 154 -15.82 -19.57 12.09
N ILE A 155 -16.14 -18.79 13.13
CA ILE A 155 -15.21 -17.78 13.68
C ILE A 155 -13.90 -18.45 14.14
N ARG A 156 -14.00 -19.54 14.90
CA ARG A 156 -12.84 -20.32 15.33
C ARG A 156 -12.02 -20.78 14.13
N THR A 157 -12.67 -21.33 13.11
CA THR A 157 -12.01 -21.82 11.89
C THR A 157 -11.26 -20.68 11.18
N ALA A 158 -11.91 -19.52 11.02
CA ALA A 158 -11.27 -18.34 10.42
C ALA A 158 -10.04 -17.88 11.19
N LEU A 159 -10.14 -17.74 12.52
CA LEU A 159 -9.05 -17.30 13.38
C LEU A 159 -7.88 -18.29 13.43
N VAL A 160 -8.17 -19.60 13.37
CA VAL A 160 -7.15 -20.65 13.29
C VAL A 160 -6.44 -20.60 11.94
N ASN A 161 -7.20 -20.46 10.85
CA ASN A 161 -6.65 -20.45 9.49
C ASN A 161 -5.72 -19.26 9.25
N CYS A 162 -6.06 -18.05 9.72
CA CYS A 162 -5.17 -16.89 9.63
C CYS A 162 -4.05 -16.88 10.68
N GLY A 163 -4.11 -17.78 11.66
CA GLY A 163 -3.06 -17.99 12.67
C GLY A 163 -3.21 -17.16 13.95
N ILE A 164 -4.30 -16.41 14.13
CA ILE A 164 -4.53 -15.58 15.31
C ILE A 164 -4.66 -16.42 16.59
N ILE A 165 -5.28 -17.61 16.52
CA ILE A 165 -5.38 -18.55 17.64
C ILE A 165 -4.84 -19.94 17.26
N LYS A 166 -4.44 -20.74 18.26
CA LYS A 166 -4.08 -22.14 18.03
C LYS A 166 -5.34 -23.00 17.84
N GLY A 167 -5.30 -23.89 16.85
CA GLY A 167 -6.42 -24.80 16.53
C GLY A 167 -6.57 -25.99 17.48
N SER A 168 -5.57 -26.24 18.32
CA SER A 168 -5.61 -27.16 19.47
C SER A 168 -4.48 -26.76 20.41
N ALA A 169 -4.65 -27.02 21.71
CA ALA A 169 -3.56 -26.94 22.68
C ALA A 169 -2.51 -28.01 22.38
#